data_AF-A0A4V3PYI8-F1
#
_entry.id   AF-A0A4V3PYI8-F1
#
_cell.length_a   1.000
_cell.length_b   1.000
_cell.length_c   1.000
_cell.angle_alpha   90.00
_cell.angle_beta   90.00
_cell.angle_gamma   90.00
#
_symmetry.space_group_name_H-M   'P 1'
#
loop_
_entity.id
_entity.type
_entity.pdbx_description
1 polymer ?
#
loop_
_entity_poly.entity_id
_entity_poly.type
_entity_poly.pdbx_seq_one_letter_code
_entity_poly.pdbx_strand_id
1 'polypeptide(L)'
;RGLGVRVDSAAYPGYSIPPYYDSMIAKVITYGKTREEAVSRMKRALSEFVIEGVHTTIPFHLKLLEHETFVSGEFNTKFLEIYDVMGS
;
A
#
# COMPACT_ATOMS: atom_id res chain seq x y z
N ARG A 1 -11.56 -6.56 -7.51
CA ARG A 1 -10.69 -7.71 -7.93
C ARG A 1 -10.37 -7.52 -9.40
N GLY A 2 -9.09 -7.38 -9.74
CA GLY A 2 -8.65 -7.13 -11.12
C GLY A 2 -7.42 -7.98 -11.46
N LEU A 3 -7.10 -8.06 -12.75
CA LEU A 3 -5.91 -8.77 -13.23
C LEU A 3 -4.67 -8.26 -12.50
N GLY A 4 -3.89 -9.18 -11.93
CA GLY A 4 -2.64 -8.84 -11.25
C GLY A 4 -2.74 -8.44 -9.79
N VAL A 5 -3.91 -8.58 -9.14
CA VAL A 5 -4.12 -8.15 -7.74
C VAL A 5 -4.64 -9.31 -6.88
N ARG A 6 -3.97 -9.55 -5.75
CA ARG A 6 -4.39 -10.47 -4.68
C ARG A 6 -4.54 -9.69 -3.38
N VAL A 7 -5.58 -10.00 -2.62
CA VAL A 7 -5.84 -9.40 -1.30
C VAL A 7 -6.00 -10.53 -0.29
N ASP A 8 -5.14 -10.55 0.72
CA ASP A 8 -5.23 -11.44 1.86
C ASP A 8 -5.69 -10.62 3.06
N SER A 9 -6.86 -10.93 3.61
CA SER A 9 -7.45 -10.18 4.74
C SER A 9 -8.26 -11.11 5.63
N ALA A 10 -8.25 -10.82 6.93
CA ALA A 10 -9.19 -11.40 7.90
C ALA A 10 -10.35 -10.44 8.22
N ALA A 11 -10.31 -9.20 7.71
CA ALA A 11 -11.34 -8.21 7.92
C ALA A 11 -12.53 -8.43 6.98
N TYR A 12 -13.72 -8.12 7.47
CA TYR A 12 -14.99 -8.20 6.75
C TYR A 12 -15.90 -7.03 7.14
N PRO A 13 -16.94 -6.69 6.37
CA PRO A 13 -17.84 -5.59 6.72
C PRO A 13 -18.44 -5.75 8.12
N GLY A 14 -18.35 -4.70 8.94
CA GLY A 14 -18.77 -4.72 10.35
C GLY A 14 -17.74 -5.30 11.32
N TYR A 15 -16.57 -5.74 10.84
CA TYR A 15 -15.47 -6.17 11.71
C TYR A 15 -14.95 -5.00 12.55
N SER A 16 -14.87 -5.20 13.86
CA SER A 16 -14.22 -4.27 14.79
C SER A 16 -12.78 -4.69 15.02
N ILE A 17 -11.85 -3.78 14.77
CA ILE A 17 -10.42 -4.04 14.98
C ILE A 17 -10.15 -4.00 16.49
N PRO A 18 -9.73 -5.11 17.11
CA PRO A 18 -9.40 -5.13 18.53
C PRO A 18 -8.10 -4.33 18.79
N PRO A 19 -8.02 -3.55 19.88
CA PRO A 19 -6.82 -2.76 20.19
C PRO A 19 -5.66 -3.59 20.75
N TYR A 20 -5.86 -4.90 20.95
CA TYR A 20 -4.89 -5.80 21.60
C TYR A 20 -3.97 -6.53 20.62
N TYR A 21 -4.19 -6.38 19.31
CA TYR A 21 -3.44 -7.07 18.26
C TYR A 21 -2.87 -6.09 17.23
N ASP A 22 -2.14 -6.61 16.26
CA ASP A 22 -1.61 -5.82 15.15
C ASP A 22 -2.74 -5.12 14.37
N SER A 23 -2.45 -3.90 13.93
CA SER A 23 -3.35 -3.02 13.18
C SER A 23 -3.55 -3.46 11.72
N MET A 24 -2.80 -4.46 11.24
CA MET A 24 -2.87 -4.95 9.88
C MET A 24 -4.22 -5.62 9.58
N ILE A 25 -5.02 -4.95 8.76
CA ILE A 25 -6.33 -5.44 8.30
C ILE A 25 -6.27 -6.25 7.00
N ALA A 26 -5.31 -5.95 6.12
CA ALA A 26 -5.16 -6.60 4.82
C ALA A 26 -3.75 -6.48 4.27
N LYS A 27 -3.34 -7.45 3.46
CA LYS A 27 -2.17 -7.41 2.59
C LYS A 27 -2.65 -7.30 1.15
N VAL A 28 -2.33 -6.19 0.49
CA VAL A 28 -2.61 -5.97 -0.93
C VAL A 28 -1.33 -6.28 -1.70
N ILE A 29 -1.43 -7.22 -2.64
CA ILE A 29 -0.29 -7.76 -3.37
C ILE A 29 -0.56 -7.61 -4.85
N THR A 30 0.36 -7.00 -5.59
CA THR A 30 0.29 -6.91 -7.05
C THR A 30 1.47 -7.59 -7.72
N TYR A 31 1.22 -8.11 -8.91
CA TYR A 31 2.25 -8.67 -9.77
C TYR A 31 2.12 -8.08 -11.19
N GLY A 32 3.23 -8.01 -11.91
CA GLY A 32 3.33 -7.58 -13.31
C GLY A 32 4.50 -8.28 -13.98
N LYS A 33 4.60 -8.18 -15.30
CA LYS A 33 5.77 -8.69 -16.06
C LYS A 33 7.02 -7.85 -15.77
N THR A 34 6.84 -6.57 -15.44
CA THR A 34 7.90 -5.66 -15.01
C THR A 34 7.54 -5.01 -13.68
N ARG A 35 8.53 -4.38 -13.05
CA ARG A 35 8.35 -3.66 -11.79
C ARG A 35 7.41 -2.46 -11.98
N GLU A 36 7.54 -1.75 -13.08
CA GLU A 36 6.71 -0.60 -13.43
C GLU A 36 5.24 -1.01 -13.57
N GLU A 37 4.99 -2.17 -14.19
CA GLU A 37 3.64 -2.71 -14.29
C GLU A 37 3.08 -3.10 -12.91
N ALA A 38 3.88 -3.73 -12.05
CA ALA A 38 3.46 -4.08 -10.69
C ALA A 38 3.14 -2.83 -9.84
N VAL A 39 3.98 -1.78 -9.94
CA VAL A 39 3.77 -0.48 -9.28
C VAL A 39 2.50 0.20 -9.79
N SER A 40 2.31 0.26 -11.12
CA SER A 40 1.10 0.84 -11.74
C SER A 40 -0.17 0.12 -11.25
N ARG A 41 -0.14 -1.22 -11.22
CA ARG A 41 -1.24 -2.03 -10.68
C ARG A 41 -1.47 -1.77 -9.19
N MET A 42 -0.41 -1.59 -8.39
CA MET A 42 -0.53 -1.28 -6.97
C MET A 42 -1.19 0.07 -6.74
N LYS A 43 -0.77 1.11 -7.46
CA LYS A 43 -1.39 2.43 -7.40
C LYS A 43 -2.89 2.35 -7.65
N ARG A 44 -3.31 1.69 -8.74
CA ARG A 44 -4.73 1.46 -9.06
C ARG A 44 -5.43 0.68 -7.94
N ALA A 45 -4.85 -0.43 -7.51
CA ALA A 45 -5.45 -1.29 -6.48
C ALA A 45 -5.69 -0.55 -5.16
N LEU A 46 -4.75 0.30 -4.75
CA LEU A 46 -4.87 1.13 -3.55
C LEU A 46 -5.85 2.30 -3.73
N SER A 47 -5.88 2.96 -4.89
CA SER A 47 -6.85 4.02 -5.17
C SER A 47 -8.30 3.53 -5.22
N GLU A 48 -8.51 2.27 -5.59
CA GLU A 48 -9.83 1.61 -5.58
C GLU A 48 -10.14 0.91 -4.25
N PHE A 49 -9.21 0.88 -3.29
CA PHE A 49 -9.38 0.17 -2.03
C PHE A 49 -10.22 1.00 -1.05
N VAL A 50 -11.48 0.59 -0.87
CA VAL A 50 -12.43 1.29 0.02
C VAL A 50 -12.37 0.70 1.43
N ILE A 51 -11.99 1.53 2.40
CA ILE A 51 -12.09 1.27 3.84
C ILE A 51 -12.68 2.52 4.49
N GLU A 52 -13.66 2.32 5.36
CA GLU A 52 -14.32 3.39 6.11
C GLU A 52 -14.22 3.12 7.62
N GLY A 53 -14.33 4.19 8.40
CA GLY A 53 -14.36 4.11 9.88
C GLY A 53 -12.99 4.06 10.57
N VAL A 54 -11.89 3.95 9.82
CA VAL A 54 -10.52 3.97 10.36
C VAL A 54 -9.56 4.72 9.44
N HIS A 55 -8.53 5.34 10.01
CA HIS A 55 -7.40 5.84 9.24
C HIS A 55 -6.53 4.65 8.78
N THR A 56 -5.97 4.77 7.58
CA THR A 56 -5.16 3.71 6.96
C THR A 56 -3.82 4.24 6.48
N THR A 57 -2.88 3.35 6.21
CA THR A 57 -1.58 3.68 5.61
C THR A 57 -1.64 3.83 4.08
N ILE A 58 -2.82 3.74 3.47
CA ILE A 58 -3.00 3.84 2.01
C ILE A 58 -2.45 5.16 1.45
N PRO A 59 -2.73 6.35 2.03
CA PRO A 59 -2.22 7.62 1.51
C PRO A 59 -0.68 7.65 1.45
N PHE A 60 -0.02 7.15 2.50
CA PHE A 60 1.43 7.03 2.54
C PHE A 60 1.96 6.11 1.43
N HIS A 61 1.36 4.93 1.26
CA HIS A 61 1.80 4.01 0.22
C HIS A 61 1.59 4.56 -1.19
N LEU A 62 0.51 5.31 -1.44
CA LEU A 62 0.31 5.99 -2.74
C LEU A 62 1.41 7.01 -3.03
N LYS A 63 1.79 7.82 -2.03
CA LYS A 63 2.90 8.78 -2.15
C LYS A 63 4.25 8.07 -2.34
N LEU A 64 4.48 6.99 -1.61
CA LEU A 64 5.69 6.17 -1.77
C LEU A 64 5.82 5.62 -3.20
N LEU A 65 4.72 5.14 -3.78
CA LEU A 65 4.66 4.61 -5.14
C LEU A 65 4.80 5.70 -6.22
N GLU A 66 4.76 6.98 -5.84
CA GLU A 66 5.02 8.14 -6.69
C GLU A 66 6.43 8.69 -6.53
N HIS A 67 7.14 8.31 -5.46
CA HIS A 67 8.48 8.81 -5.19
C HIS A 67 9.49 8.25 -6.18
N GLU A 68 10.21 9.12 -6.91
CA GLU A 68 11.11 8.73 -8.00
C GLU A 68 12.17 7.71 -7.56
N THR A 69 12.83 7.92 -6.42
CA THR A 69 13.81 6.97 -5.87
C THR A 69 13.21 5.60 -5.54
N PHE A 70 11.95 5.54 -5.11
CA PHE A 70 11.26 4.26 -4.93
C PHE A 70 10.95 3.64 -6.29
N VAL A 71 10.49 4.41 -7.26
CA VAL A 71 10.13 3.93 -8.61
C VAL A 71 11.37 3.49 -9.41
N SER A 72 12.54 4.11 -9.22
CA SER A 72 13.78 3.69 -9.87
C SER A 72 14.33 2.36 -9.32
N GLY A 73 14.01 2.03 -8.06
CA GLY A 73 14.57 0.86 -7.38
C GLY A 73 15.88 1.14 -6.65
N GLU A 74 16.41 2.37 -6.75
CA GLU A 74 17.69 2.77 -6.17
C GLU A 74 17.53 3.25 -4.72
N PHE A 75 17.13 2.36 -3.81
CA PHE A 75 16.93 2.66 -2.40
C PHE A 75 17.50 1.58 -1.48
N ASN A 76 17.67 1.92 -0.21
CA ASN A 76 18.14 1.00 0.82
C ASN A 76 17.26 1.11 2.09
N THR A 77 17.66 0.43 3.15
CA THR A 77 16.91 0.39 4.41
C THR A 77 16.77 1.74 5.11
N LYS A 78 17.56 2.76 4.75
CA LYS A 78 17.49 4.13 5.28
C LYS A 78 16.57 5.06 4.48
N PHE A 79 15.87 4.55 3.45
CA PHE A 79 15.04 5.38 2.57
C PHE A 79 14.10 6.33 3.34
N LEU A 80 13.35 5.81 4.32
CA LEU A 80 12.40 6.61 5.10
C LEU A 80 13.05 7.54 6.15
N GLU A 81 14.34 7.37 6.44
CA GLU A 81 15.10 8.30 7.28
C GLU A 81 15.61 9.50 6.46
N ILE A 82 15.84 9.30 5.16
CA ILE A 82 16.41 10.29 4.24
C ILE A 82 15.30 11.11 3.56
N TYR A 83 14.18 10.48 3.21
CA TYR A 83 13.12 11.09 2.43
C TYR A 83 11.83 11.22 3.26
N ASP A 84 11.33 12.44 3.38
CA ASP A 84 9.97 12.69 3.85
C ASP A 84 8.98 12.44 2.71
N VAL A 85 8.34 11.27 2.75
CA VAL A 85 7.39 10.80 1.71
C VAL A 85 6.05 11.53 1.80
N MET A 86 5.64 11.95 2.99
CA MET A 86 4.35 12.61 3.17
C MET A 86 4.44 14.10 2.84
N GLY A 87 5.63 14.68 2.99
CA GLY A 87 5.83 16.13 2.94
C GLY A 87 5.17 16.80 4.15
N SER A 88 5.82 17.84 4.65
CA SER A 88 5.14 18.86 5.46
C SER A 88 4.25 19.73 4.59
#